data_AF-A0A3G2R8V8-F1
#
_entry.id   AF-A0A3G2R8V8-F1
#
_cell.length_a   1.000
_cell.length_b   1.000
_cell.length_c   1.000
_cell.angle_alpha   90.00
_cell.angle_beta   90.00
_cell.angle_gamma   90.00
#
_symmetry.space_group_name_H-M   'P 1'
#
loop_
_entity.id
_entity.type
_entity.pdbx_description
1 polymer ?
#
loop_
_entity_poly.entity_id
_entity_poly.type
_entity_poly.pdbx_seq_one_letter_code
_entity_poly.pdbx_strand_id
1 'polypeptide(L)'
;MKDWFKDFLDDISGVLFTPSAALKKIAGEKKVLQAVIILFLSGLLPDISGYRHTMNENILRPFVSRDIFPGLDGVYPALTRAMPYIVAFMIISGILIIPLLHFIFTAVVELACQFLTPGKARNTLPDTSDDVPEQNAVNAGETVPDSNVNPMTQIQVRSHELPASATGVGLFTSMAFATLPMILMVPVNLLSTLTGINLSLLSSILLRLWVVVLQVISVRETHGFTTGRAALAYFALPLVGLAVILVMIIMLLTVAAPLIPNML
;
A
#
# COMPACT_ATOMS: atom_id res chain seq x y z
N MET A 1 14.43 20.14 14.78
CA MET A 1 14.49 18.65 14.72
C MET A 1 13.51 18.00 15.69
N LYS A 2 13.36 18.53 16.93
CA LYS A 2 12.41 18.01 17.93
C LYS A 2 10.94 18.09 17.49
N ASP A 3 10.54 19.18 16.83
CA ASP A 3 9.14 19.38 16.39
C ASP A 3 8.73 18.40 15.29
N TRP A 4 9.62 18.15 14.33
CA TRP A 4 9.38 17.16 13.27
C TRP A 4 9.14 15.74 13.81
N PHE A 5 9.89 15.35 14.85
CA PHE A 5 9.74 14.02 15.46
C PHE A 5 8.42 13.90 16.22
N LYS A 6 7.98 14.99 16.88
CA LYS A 6 6.68 15.03 17.55
C LYS A 6 5.54 14.87 16.53
N ASP A 7 5.59 15.62 15.43
CA ASP A 7 4.58 15.50 14.36
C ASP A 7 4.53 14.10 13.77
N PHE A 8 5.70 13.47 13.58
CA PHE A 8 5.81 12.09 13.10
C PHE A 8 5.17 11.08 14.07
N LEU A 9 5.43 11.20 15.37
CA LEU A 9 4.81 10.34 16.38
C LEU A 9 3.31 10.58 16.51
N ASP A 10 2.87 11.83 16.40
CA ASP A 10 1.45 12.19 16.43
C ASP A 10 0.72 11.59 15.22
N ASP A 11 1.35 11.59 14.03
CA ASP A 11 0.81 10.96 12.83
C ASP A 11 0.77 9.42 12.97
N ILE A 12 1.82 8.78 13.52
CA ILE A 12 1.82 7.34 13.81
C ILE A 12 0.72 6.97 14.79
N SER A 13 0.63 7.69 15.91
CA SER A 13 -0.38 7.47 16.94
C SER A 13 -1.79 7.65 16.37
N GLY A 14 -1.98 8.70 15.56
CA GLY A 14 -3.23 8.94 14.85
C GLY A 14 -3.61 7.77 13.94
N VAL A 15 -2.67 7.20 13.19
CA VAL A 15 -2.96 6.04 12.32
C VAL A 15 -3.37 4.80 13.13
N LEU A 16 -2.82 4.62 14.34
CA LEU A 16 -3.13 3.47 15.19
C LEU A 16 -4.48 3.60 15.91
N PHE A 17 -4.86 4.81 16.36
CA PHE A 17 -6.05 5.02 17.19
C PHE A 17 -7.20 5.74 16.48
N THR A 18 -6.91 6.62 15.51
CA THR A 18 -7.88 7.42 14.74
C THR A 18 -7.60 7.36 13.23
N PRO A 19 -7.60 6.14 12.63
CA PRO A 19 -7.02 5.88 11.31
C PRO A 19 -7.60 6.72 10.18
N SER A 20 -8.93 6.92 10.15
CA SER A 20 -9.59 7.68 9.08
C SER A 20 -9.14 9.16 9.06
N ALA A 21 -9.16 9.84 10.20
CA ALA A 21 -8.75 11.25 10.30
C ALA A 21 -7.25 11.41 10.03
N ALA A 22 -6.42 10.52 10.57
CA ALA A 22 -4.98 10.56 10.39
C ALA A 22 -4.56 10.29 8.94
N LEU A 23 -5.09 9.23 8.31
CA LEU A 23 -4.78 8.91 6.91
C LEU A 23 -5.24 10.00 5.95
N LYS A 24 -6.39 10.62 6.21
CA LYS A 24 -6.87 11.77 5.45
C LYS A 24 -5.93 12.97 5.56
N LYS A 25 -5.46 13.29 6.77
CA LYS A 25 -4.47 14.35 7.01
C LYS A 25 -3.16 14.05 6.27
N ILE A 26 -2.64 12.83 6.41
CA ILE A 26 -1.37 12.40 5.79
C ILE A 26 -1.46 12.45 4.26
N ALA A 27 -2.58 12.01 3.67
CA ALA A 27 -2.81 12.09 2.23
C ALA A 27 -2.81 13.55 1.72
N GLY A 28 -3.27 14.51 2.54
CA GLY A 28 -3.23 15.93 2.23
C GLY A 28 -1.83 16.54 2.36
N GLU A 29 -1.07 16.18 3.39
CA GLU A 29 0.27 16.72 3.67
C GLU A 29 1.37 16.12 2.80
N LYS A 30 1.14 14.96 2.18
CA LYS A 30 2.05 14.29 1.23
C LYS A 30 3.48 14.17 1.75
N LYS A 31 3.65 13.76 3.00
CA LYS A 31 4.95 13.58 3.65
C LYS A 31 5.70 12.34 3.10
N VAL A 32 6.15 12.41 1.84
CA VAL A 32 6.79 11.31 1.10
C VAL A 32 7.99 10.73 1.84
N LEU A 33 8.84 11.59 2.40
CA LEU A 33 10.02 11.13 3.13
C LEU A 33 9.65 10.28 4.36
N GLN A 34 8.63 10.68 5.12
CA GLN A 34 8.17 9.91 6.28
C GLN A 34 7.55 8.57 5.86
N ALA A 35 6.77 8.57 4.77
CA ALA A 35 6.21 7.35 4.19
C ALA A 35 7.31 6.35 3.79
N VAL A 36 8.38 6.81 3.14
CA VAL A 36 9.52 5.96 2.77
C VAL A 36 10.22 5.39 4.01
N ILE A 37 10.45 6.21 5.04
CA ILE A 37 11.04 5.76 6.30
C ILE A 37 10.18 4.67 6.95
N ILE A 38 8.86 4.86 7.03
CA ILE A 38 7.93 3.89 7.60
C ILE A 38 7.92 2.60 6.79
N LEU A 39 7.99 2.69 5.47
CA LEU A 39 8.00 1.53 4.60
C LEU A 39 9.26 0.67 4.81
N PHE A 40 10.41 1.32 4.95
CA PHE A 40 11.64 0.63 5.36
C PHE A 40 11.54 0.05 6.76
N LEU A 41 11.00 0.80 7.73
CA LEU A 41 10.86 0.33 9.11
C LEU A 41 9.93 -0.90 9.19
N SER A 42 8.76 -0.80 8.57
CA SER A 42 7.72 -1.84 8.59
C SER A 42 8.06 -3.05 7.74
N GLY A 43 8.86 -2.89 6.67
CA GLY A 43 9.34 -4.00 5.86
C GLY A 43 10.54 -4.71 6.49
N LEU A 44 11.60 -3.96 6.82
CA LEU A 44 12.89 -4.56 7.20
C LEU A 44 12.96 -5.03 8.64
N LEU A 45 12.40 -4.29 9.61
CA LEU A 45 12.55 -4.69 11.00
C LEU A 45 11.92 -6.06 11.31
N PRO A 46 10.69 -6.36 10.87
CA PRO A 46 10.10 -7.67 11.09
C PRO A 46 10.91 -8.82 10.48
N ASP A 47 11.49 -8.60 9.31
CA ASP A 47 12.29 -9.60 8.60
C ASP A 47 13.61 -9.89 9.34
N ILE A 48 14.28 -8.83 9.80
CA ILE A 48 15.51 -8.96 10.60
C ILE A 48 15.21 -9.64 11.94
N SER A 49 14.12 -9.27 12.62
CA SER A 49 13.77 -9.87 13.91
C SER A 49 13.28 -11.31 13.78
N GLY A 50 12.60 -11.62 12.67
CA GLY A 50 12.09 -12.95 12.35
C GLY A 50 13.13 -13.91 11.81
N TYR A 51 14.34 -13.44 11.46
CA TYR A 51 15.40 -14.25 10.86
C TYR A 51 15.63 -15.60 11.55
N ARG A 52 15.76 -15.58 12.88
CA ARG A 52 16.00 -16.80 13.67
C ARG A 52 14.83 -17.78 13.59
N HIS A 53 13.62 -17.28 13.40
CA HIS A 53 12.41 -18.09 13.30
C HIS A 53 12.27 -18.70 11.91
N THR A 54 12.53 -17.93 10.85
CA THR A 54 12.55 -18.42 9.46
C THR A 54 13.65 -19.46 9.22
N MET A 55 14.79 -19.31 9.93
CA MET A 55 15.91 -20.26 9.94
C MET A 55 15.64 -21.51 10.80
N ASN A 56 14.54 -21.55 11.55
CA ASN A 56 14.22 -22.73 12.34
C ASN A 56 13.82 -23.86 11.39
N GLU A 57 14.58 -24.97 11.43
CA GLU A 57 14.45 -26.11 10.51
C GLU A 57 13.02 -26.63 10.41
N ASN A 58 12.22 -26.46 11.46
CA ASN A 58 10.81 -26.87 11.52
C ASN A 58 9.90 -26.25 10.46
N ILE A 59 10.22 -25.09 9.88
CA ILE A 59 9.39 -24.46 8.84
C ILE A 59 9.70 -25.03 7.45
N LEU A 60 10.97 -25.29 7.13
CA LEU A 60 11.38 -25.80 5.81
C LEU A 60 11.33 -27.33 5.73
N ARG A 61 11.47 -28.01 6.87
CA ARG A 61 11.47 -29.48 6.96
C ARG A 61 10.23 -30.15 6.35
N PRO A 62 9.00 -29.62 6.45
CA PRO A 62 7.83 -30.19 5.77
C PRO A 62 7.83 -30.00 4.24
N PHE A 63 8.53 -29.00 3.72
CA PHE A 63 8.58 -28.73 2.27
C PHE A 63 9.74 -29.47 1.58
N VAL A 64 10.81 -29.71 2.33
CA VAL A 64 12.02 -30.40 1.86
C VAL A 64 12.11 -31.83 2.43
N SER A 65 11.07 -32.28 3.14
CA SER A 65 11.02 -33.63 3.71
C SER A 65 11.18 -34.66 2.61
N ARG A 66 12.02 -35.66 2.92
CA ARG A 66 12.41 -36.78 2.06
C ARG A 66 11.22 -37.53 1.45
N ASP A 67 10.07 -37.41 2.08
CA ASP A 67 8.81 -38.05 1.69
C ASP A 67 8.16 -37.41 0.45
N ILE A 68 8.45 -36.13 0.14
CA ILE A 68 7.83 -35.42 -0.98
C ILE A 68 8.71 -35.45 -2.24
N PHE A 69 10.03 -35.42 -2.08
CA PHE A 69 10.98 -35.36 -3.20
C PHE A 69 12.16 -36.33 -3.02
N PRO A 70 12.01 -37.60 -3.43
CA PRO A 70 13.12 -38.56 -3.40
C PRO A 70 14.23 -38.11 -4.36
N GLY A 71 15.47 -37.95 -3.85
CA GLY A 71 16.65 -37.54 -4.64
C GLY A 71 17.32 -36.23 -4.21
N LEU A 72 16.75 -35.48 -3.26
CA LEU A 72 17.33 -34.23 -2.74
C LEU A 72 18.33 -34.42 -1.58
N ASP A 73 18.81 -35.65 -1.35
CA ASP A 73 19.66 -36.01 -0.20
C ASP A 73 20.94 -35.16 -0.10
N GLY A 74 21.50 -34.71 -1.22
CA GLY A 74 22.66 -33.81 -1.26
C GLY A 74 22.33 -32.31 -1.20
N VAL A 75 21.06 -31.93 -1.44
CA VAL A 75 20.65 -30.53 -1.57
C VAL A 75 20.45 -29.88 -0.21
N TYR A 76 19.93 -30.61 0.79
CA TYR A 76 19.74 -30.09 2.14
C TYR A 76 21.03 -29.52 2.78
N PRO A 77 22.15 -30.26 2.84
CA PRO A 77 23.39 -29.72 3.43
C PRO A 77 24.02 -28.59 2.62
N ALA A 78 23.83 -28.57 1.30
CA ALA A 78 24.25 -27.45 0.45
C ALA A 78 23.40 -26.21 0.73
N LEU A 79 22.09 -26.38 0.86
CA LEU A 79 21.14 -25.31 1.14
C LEU A 79 21.39 -24.69 2.51
N THR A 80 21.53 -25.50 3.57
CA THR A 80 21.82 -25.00 4.93
C THR A 80 23.14 -24.22 4.99
N ARG A 81 24.16 -24.61 4.22
CA ARG A 81 25.41 -23.86 4.08
C ARG A 81 25.23 -22.56 3.29
N ALA A 82 24.30 -22.52 2.35
CA ALA A 82 23.96 -21.34 1.56
C ALA A 82 23.00 -20.36 2.27
N MET A 83 22.27 -20.82 3.31
CA MET A 83 21.27 -20.05 4.05
C MET A 83 21.70 -18.63 4.48
N PRO A 84 22.88 -18.39 5.09
CA PRO A 84 23.28 -17.03 5.46
C PRO A 84 23.40 -16.11 4.23
N TYR A 85 23.85 -16.62 3.09
CA TYR A 85 23.94 -15.86 1.84
C TYR A 85 22.55 -15.61 1.24
N ILE A 86 21.67 -16.62 1.27
CA ILE A 86 20.29 -16.49 0.82
C ILE A 86 19.58 -15.39 1.60
N VAL A 87 19.75 -15.35 2.92
CA VAL A 87 19.13 -14.28 3.71
C VAL A 87 19.81 -12.95 3.53
N ALA A 88 21.14 -12.88 3.50
CA ALA A 88 21.81 -11.62 3.19
C ALA A 88 21.28 -11.04 1.86
N PHE A 89 21.11 -11.91 0.86
CA PHE A 89 20.48 -11.56 -0.41
C PHE A 89 19.01 -11.15 -0.25
N MET A 90 18.20 -11.85 0.56
CA MET A 90 16.81 -11.46 0.83
C MET A 90 16.70 -10.09 1.51
N ILE A 91 17.60 -9.77 2.45
CA ILE A 91 17.62 -8.46 3.12
C ILE A 91 18.00 -7.37 2.12
N ILE A 92 19.11 -7.57 1.39
CA ILE A 92 19.60 -6.60 0.38
C ILE A 92 18.54 -6.38 -0.71
N SER A 93 17.99 -7.46 -1.23
CA SER A 93 16.95 -7.40 -2.26
C SER A 93 15.65 -6.82 -1.70
N GLY A 94 15.26 -7.13 -0.46
CA GLY A 94 14.09 -6.57 0.21
C GLY A 94 14.15 -5.05 0.35
N ILE A 95 15.33 -4.48 0.64
CA ILE A 95 15.54 -3.01 0.66
C ILE A 95 15.13 -2.37 -0.68
N LEU A 96 15.39 -3.03 -1.81
CA LEU A 96 15.09 -2.47 -3.12
C LEU A 96 13.70 -2.87 -3.64
N ILE A 97 13.31 -4.13 -3.44
CA ILE A 97 12.11 -4.73 -3.99
C ILE A 97 10.87 -4.27 -3.22
N ILE A 98 10.91 -4.13 -1.89
CA ILE A 98 9.74 -3.73 -1.08
C ILE A 98 9.21 -2.34 -1.49
N PRO A 99 10.01 -1.25 -1.51
CA PRO A 99 9.53 0.05 -1.94
C PRO A 99 9.06 0.06 -3.40
N LEU A 100 9.76 -0.66 -4.27
CA LEU A 100 9.39 -0.77 -5.69
C LEU A 100 8.02 -1.46 -5.84
N LEU A 101 7.82 -2.58 -5.16
CA LEU A 101 6.57 -3.34 -5.22
C LEU A 101 5.41 -2.55 -4.62
N HIS A 102 5.63 -1.82 -3.53
CA HIS A 102 4.62 -0.93 -2.95
C HIS A 102 4.28 0.24 -3.87
N PHE A 103 5.26 0.81 -4.56
CA PHE A 103 5.05 1.86 -5.56
C PHE A 103 4.21 1.34 -6.72
N ILE A 104 4.58 0.18 -7.29
CA ILE A 104 3.82 -0.48 -8.37
C ILE A 104 2.40 -0.77 -7.90
N PHE A 105 2.24 -1.36 -6.71
CA PHE A 105 0.94 -1.66 -6.14
C PHE A 105 0.07 -0.41 -6.00
N THR A 106 0.63 0.68 -5.45
CA THR A 106 -0.08 1.96 -5.32
C THR A 106 -0.51 2.51 -6.67
N ALA A 107 0.38 2.48 -7.69
CA ALA A 107 0.08 2.94 -9.04
C ALA A 107 -1.06 2.14 -9.68
N VAL A 108 -1.08 0.83 -9.45
CA VAL A 108 -2.15 -0.05 -9.95
C VAL A 108 -3.47 0.21 -9.21
N VAL A 109 -3.45 0.42 -7.90
CA VAL A 109 -4.66 0.79 -7.14
C VAL A 109 -5.21 2.13 -7.60
N GLU A 110 -4.34 3.12 -7.85
CA GLU A 110 -4.74 4.40 -8.42
C GLU A 110 -5.40 4.23 -9.81
N LEU A 111 -4.80 3.40 -10.67
CA LEU A 111 -5.37 3.04 -11.97
C LEU A 111 -6.75 2.36 -11.83
N ALA A 112 -6.89 1.42 -10.89
CA ALA A 112 -8.17 0.76 -10.60
C ALA A 112 -9.23 1.77 -10.12
N CYS A 113 -8.83 2.75 -9.29
CA CYS A 113 -9.71 3.82 -8.84
C CYS A 113 -10.16 4.72 -9.99
N GLN A 114 -9.29 5.01 -10.97
CA GLN A 114 -9.64 5.75 -12.18
C GLN A 114 -10.69 5.01 -13.02
N PHE A 115 -10.53 3.70 -13.22
CA PHE A 115 -11.53 2.88 -13.92
C PHE A 115 -12.88 2.81 -13.18
N LEU A 116 -12.84 2.77 -11.84
CA LEU A 116 -14.04 2.76 -11.00
C LEU A 116 -14.68 4.13 -10.82
N THR A 117 -14.07 5.21 -11.34
CA THR A 117 -14.60 6.58 -11.31
C THR A 117 -14.93 7.07 -12.71
N PRO A 118 -15.98 6.52 -13.36
CA PRO A 118 -16.41 6.99 -14.66
C PRO A 118 -17.02 8.40 -14.51
N GLY A 119 -16.24 9.45 -14.78
CA GLY A 119 -16.78 10.80 -14.89
C GLY A 119 -15.83 11.96 -14.55
N LYS A 120 -14.76 11.76 -13.77
CA LYS A 120 -13.92 12.90 -13.34
C LYS A 120 -12.82 13.30 -14.34
N ALA A 121 -12.54 12.45 -15.34
CA ALA A 121 -11.50 12.68 -16.33
C ALA A 121 -11.93 13.54 -17.55
N ARG A 122 -13.23 13.86 -17.71
CA ARG A 122 -13.73 14.55 -18.92
C ARG A 122 -13.74 16.09 -18.83
N ASN A 123 -13.52 16.67 -17.65
CA ASN A 123 -13.60 18.12 -17.44
C ASN A 123 -12.22 18.79 -17.22
N THR A 124 -11.12 18.10 -17.52
CA THR A 124 -9.75 18.63 -17.32
C THR A 124 -9.02 19.01 -18.61
N LEU A 125 -9.73 19.01 -19.75
CA LEU A 125 -9.29 19.86 -20.84
C LEU A 125 -9.52 21.31 -20.36
N PRO A 126 -8.48 22.17 -20.31
CA PRO A 126 -8.73 23.58 -20.12
C PRO A 126 -9.64 23.98 -21.28
N ASP A 127 -10.86 24.38 -20.95
CA ASP A 127 -11.73 25.01 -21.91
C ASP A 127 -11.01 26.28 -22.36
N THR A 128 -10.25 26.16 -23.44
CA THR A 128 -9.58 27.27 -24.10
C THR A 128 -10.63 27.98 -24.95
N SER A 129 -11.71 28.36 -24.28
CA SER A 129 -12.71 29.30 -24.76
C SER A 129 -13.22 30.13 -23.59
N ASP A 130 -12.30 30.61 -22.75
CA ASP A 130 -12.50 31.91 -22.13
C ASP A 130 -12.44 32.95 -23.27
N ASP A 131 -13.63 33.28 -23.77
CA ASP A 131 -14.17 34.63 -23.62
C ASP A 131 -13.11 35.73 -23.51
N VAL A 132 -12.83 36.34 -24.65
CA VAL A 132 -12.28 37.69 -24.71
C VAL A 132 -13.26 38.62 -23.98
N PRO A 133 -12.87 39.34 -22.92
CA PRO A 133 -13.74 40.32 -22.30
C PRO A 133 -13.87 41.52 -23.26
N GLU A 134 -14.99 41.57 -23.97
CA GLU A 134 -15.45 42.76 -24.68
C GLU A 134 -15.93 43.78 -23.65
N GLN A 135 -14.94 44.47 -23.06
CA GLN A 135 -15.17 45.58 -22.14
C GLN A 135 -14.79 46.87 -22.88
N ASN A 136 -15.75 47.47 -23.58
CA ASN A 136 -15.92 48.94 -23.62
C ASN A 136 -17.12 49.40 -24.46
N ALA A 137 -17.71 50.50 -23.97
CA ALA A 137 -18.91 51.20 -24.45
C ALA A 137 -20.21 50.51 -24.00
N VAL A 138 -21.08 51.06 -23.15
CA VAL A 138 -21.47 52.47 -22.99
C VAL A 138 -22.02 52.65 -21.57
N ASN A 139 -21.51 53.67 -20.86
CA ASN A 139 -22.15 54.29 -19.71
C ASN A 139 -23.36 55.10 -20.18
N ALA A 140 -24.56 54.84 -19.64
CA ALA A 140 -25.58 55.86 -19.42
C ALA A 140 -26.65 55.38 -18.44
N GLY A 141 -26.44 55.72 -17.16
CA GLY A 141 -27.49 56.12 -16.23
C GLY A 141 -28.46 55.06 -15.72
N GLU A 142 -28.18 54.51 -14.54
CA GLU A 142 -29.24 54.27 -13.56
C GLU A 142 -28.66 54.24 -12.14
N THR A 143 -29.12 55.17 -11.31
CA THR A 143 -28.85 55.26 -9.89
C THR A 143 -29.68 54.24 -9.13
N VAL A 144 -29.05 53.22 -8.54
CA VAL A 144 -29.65 52.42 -7.47
C VAL A 144 -28.62 52.26 -6.35
N PRO A 145 -28.87 52.79 -5.14
CA PRO A 145 -28.13 52.40 -3.95
C PRO A 145 -28.87 51.24 -3.29
N ASP A 146 -28.24 50.08 -3.11
CA ASP A 146 -28.37 49.35 -1.85
C ASP A 146 -27.51 48.09 -1.72
N SER A 147 -26.94 47.98 -0.53
CA SER A 147 -26.68 46.75 0.21
C SER A 147 -25.58 45.77 -0.25
N ASN A 148 -24.44 45.91 0.43
CA ASN A 148 -23.88 44.82 1.25
C ASN A 148 -23.50 43.52 0.55
N VAL A 149 -22.49 43.57 -0.33
CA VAL A 149 -21.72 42.38 -0.71
C VAL A 149 -20.41 42.38 0.06
N ASN A 150 -20.38 41.66 1.18
CA ASN A 150 -19.15 41.36 1.91
C ASN A 150 -18.15 40.63 0.98
N PRO A 151 -16.89 41.10 0.85
CA PRO A 151 -15.87 40.41 0.05
C PRO A 151 -15.32 39.12 0.69
N MET A 152 -15.89 38.66 1.81
CA MET A 152 -15.36 37.55 2.60
C MET A 152 -15.85 36.16 2.17
N THR A 153 -16.70 36.08 1.14
CA THR A 153 -17.30 34.82 0.68
C THR A 153 -16.67 34.27 -0.61
N GLN A 154 -15.67 34.95 -1.19
CA GLN A 154 -15.06 34.59 -2.48
C GLN A 154 -13.69 33.89 -2.35
N ILE A 155 -13.14 33.72 -1.13
CA ILE A 155 -11.85 33.05 -0.93
C ILE A 155 -12.02 31.56 -0.50
N GLN A 156 -13.25 31.12 -0.22
CA GLN A 156 -13.51 29.79 0.34
C GLN A 156 -13.89 28.71 -0.70
N VAL A 157 -13.86 29.03 -2.00
CA VAL A 157 -14.21 28.10 -3.11
C VAL A 157 -13.01 27.88 -4.04
N ARG A 158 -11.80 27.79 -3.48
CA ARG A 158 -10.57 27.41 -4.24
C ARG A 158 -9.85 26.21 -3.64
N SER A 159 -10.59 25.31 -2.98
CA SER A 159 -10.03 24.10 -2.36
C SER A 159 -10.52 22.81 -3.02
N HIS A 160 -11.12 22.88 -4.21
CA HIS A 160 -11.64 21.70 -4.88
C HIS A 160 -11.13 21.62 -6.30
N GLU A 161 -9.89 21.17 -6.43
CA GLU A 161 -9.40 20.29 -7.51
C GLU A 161 -7.91 20.09 -7.31
N LEU A 162 -7.57 19.12 -6.45
CA LEU A 162 -6.22 18.57 -6.44
C LEU A 162 -6.02 17.87 -7.79
N PRO A 163 -5.04 18.29 -8.62
CA PRO A 163 -4.77 17.68 -9.91
C PRO A 163 -4.50 16.19 -9.71
N ALA A 164 -4.86 15.33 -10.66
CA ALA A 164 -4.74 13.87 -10.52
C ALA A 164 -3.31 13.39 -10.14
N SER A 165 -2.26 14.18 -10.39
CA SER A 165 -0.89 13.92 -9.92
C SER A 165 -0.69 14.09 -8.40
N ALA A 166 -1.55 14.88 -7.76
CA ALA A 166 -1.58 15.06 -6.31
C ALA A 166 -2.25 13.89 -5.58
N THR A 167 -3.14 13.15 -6.23
CA THR A 167 -3.88 12.02 -5.65
C THR A 167 -2.98 10.81 -5.46
N GLY A 168 -2.15 10.46 -6.45
CA GLY A 168 -1.26 9.29 -6.38
C GLY A 168 -0.20 9.39 -5.29
N VAL A 169 0.40 10.58 -5.08
CA VAL A 169 1.39 10.79 -4.00
C VAL A 169 0.71 10.70 -2.62
N GLY A 170 -0.49 11.27 -2.47
CA GLY A 170 -1.29 11.16 -1.25
C GLY A 170 -1.67 9.71 -0.92
N LEU A 171 -2.09 8.95 -1.93
CA LEU A 171 -2.38 7.52 -1.81
C LEU A 171 -1.14 6.73 -1.40
N PHE A 172 0.01 6.98 -2.05
CA PHE A 172 1.28 6.33 -1.70
C PHE A 172 1.65 6.58 -0.24
N THR A 173 1.58 7.84 0.20
CA THR A 173 1.92 8.19 1.59
C THR A 173 0.98 7.54 2.58
N SER A 174 -0.33 7.59 2.36
CA SER A 174 -1.30 6.99 3.28
C SER A 174 -1.22 5.45 3.29
N MET A 175 -0.97 4.81 2.14
CA MET A 175 -0.72 3.36 2.04
C MET A 175 0.55 2.93 2.80
N ALA A 176 1.62 3.72 2.73
CA ALA A 176 2.84 3.44 3.48
C ALA A 176 2.63 3.59 4.99
N PHE A 177 1.87 4.59 5.43
CA PHE A 177 1.51 4.71 6.85
C PHE A 177 0.57 3.58 7.30
N ALA A 178 -0.28 3.05 6.42
CA ALA A 178 -1.14 1.91 6.72
C ALA A 178 -0.36 0.60 7.03
N THR A 179 0.92 0.49 6.65
CA THR A 179 1.76 -0.67 7.00
C THR A 179 2.37 -0.59 8.40
N LEU A 180 2.15 0.51 9.14
CA LEU A 180 2.66 0.71 10.51
C LEU A 180 2.42 -0.46 11.48
N PRO A 181 1.24 -1.11 11.51
CA PRO A 181 1.00 -2.22 12.43
C PRO A 181 2.01 -3.36 12.29
N MET A 182 2.66 -3.53 11.13
CA MET A 182 3.68 -4.56 10.94
C MET A 182 4.90 -4.36 11.84
N ILE A 183 5.19 -3.15 12.30
CA ILE A 183 6.31 -2.90 13.23
C ILE A 183 6.08 -3.63 14.57
N LEU A 184 4.81 -3.85 14.96
CA LEU A 184 4.45 -4.63 16.15
C LEU A 184 4.83 -6.11 16.02
N MET A 185 5.21 -6.58 14.84
CA MET A 185 5.75 -7.92 14.65
C MET A 185 7.12 -8.10 15.31
N VAL A 186 7.88 -7.02 15.47
CA VAL A 186 9.21 -7.05 16.11
C VAL A 186 9.12 -7.57 17.55
N PRO A 187 8.33 -6.97 18.46
CA PRO A 187 8.19 -7.49 19.81
C PRO A 187 7.53 -8.88 19.85
N VAL A 188 6.61 -9.19 18.92
CA VAL A 188 6.01 -10.53 18.81
C VAL A 188 7.08 -11.59 18.52
N ASN A 189 7.98 -11.33 17.57
CA ASN A 189 9.07 -12.25 17.21
C ASN A 189 10.06 -12.41 18.38
N LEU A 190 10.36 -11.33 19.10
CA LEU A 190 11.19 -11.38 20.30
C LEU A 190 10.52 -12.21 21.41
N LEU A 191 9.23 -12.01 21.66
CA LEU A 191 8.48 -12.75 22.67
C LEU A 191 8.35 -14.24 22.32
N SER A 192 8.16 -14.56 21.04
CA SER A 192 8.16 -15.94 20.55
C SER A 192 9.51 -16.62 20.79
N THR A 193 10.61 -15.87 20.63
CA THR A 193 11.96 -16.37 20.91
C THR A 193 12.17 -16.62 22.41
N LEU A 194 11.61 -15.77 23.28
CA LEU A 194 11.76 -15.88 24.74
C LEU A 194 10.89 -16.99 25.36
N THR A 195 9.65 -17.15 24.87
CA THR A 195 8.67 -18.09 25.43
C THR A 195 8.74 -19.48 24.79
N GLY A 196 9.34 -19.59 23.60
CA GLY A 196 9.34 -20.81 22.78
C GLY A 196 8.00 -21.11 22.11
N ILE A 197 6.95 -20.32 22.38
CA ILE A 197 5.64 -20.46 21.74
C ILE A 197 5.68 -19.75 20.39
N ASN A 198 5.28 -20.45 19.33
CA ASN A 198 5.20 -19.87 17.99
C ASN A 198 3.95 -19.01 17.82
N LEU A 199 3.98 -17.79 18.36
CA LEU A 199 2.93 -16.78 18.18
C LEU A 199 3.04 -16.05 16.84
N SER A 200 4.19 -16.19 16.15
CA SER A 200 4.49 -15.44 14.93
C SER A 200 3.44 -15.68 13.85
N LEU A 201 3.04 -16.93 13.60
CA LEU A 201 2.04 -17.23 12.57
C LEU A 201 0.68 -16.54 12.85
N LEU A 202 0.12 -16.72 14.04
CA LEU A 202 -1.19 -16.16 14.40
C LEU A 202 -1.16 -14.63 14.40
N SER A 203 -0.13 -14.04 15.00
CA SER A 203 0.05 -12.59 15.02
C SER A 203 0.28 -12.01 13.63
N SER A 204 1.00 -12.73 12.75
CA SER A 204 1.22 -12.30 11.36
C SER A 204 -0.09 -12.18 10.60
N ILE A 205 -1.01 -13.12 10.79
CA ILE A 205 -2.31 -13.12 10.12
C ILE A 205 -3.15 -11.95 10.64
N LEU A 206 -3.19 -11.78 11.97
CA LEU A 206 -3.95 -10.70 12.60
C LEU A 206 -3.46 -9.32 12.17
N LEU A 207 -2.14 -9.09 12.20
CA LEU A 207 -1.53 -7.82 11.80
C LEU A 207 -1.69 -7.57 10.30
N ARG A 208 -1.54 -8.59 9.44
CA ARG A 208 -1.80 -8.45 8.01
C ARG A 208 -3.25 -8.07 7.72
N LEU A 209 -4.20 -8.70 8.40
CA LEU A 209 -5.61 -8.36 8.27
C LEU A 209 -5.86 -6.90 8.68
N TRP A 210 -5.25 -6.45 9.78
CA TRP A 210 -5.31 -5.06 10.21
C TRP A 210 -4.75 -4.12 9.13
N VAL A 211 -3.54 -4.37 8.62
CA VAL A 211 -2.93 -3.57 7.55
C VAL A 211 -3.86 -3.45 6.34
N VAL A 212 -4.48 -4.56 5.92
CA VAL A 212 -5.45 -4.54 4.82
C VAL A 212 -6.63 -3.62 5.12
N VAL A 213 -7.19 -3.65 6.34
CA VAL A 213 -8.27 -2.74 6.75
C VAL A 213 -7.81 -1.28 6.68
N LEU A 214 -6.61 -0.95 7.15
CA LEU A 214 -6.07 0.41 7.08
C LEU A 214 -5.83 0.86 5.63
N GLN A 215 -5.36 -0.03 4.76
CA GLN A 215 -5.16 0.26 3.34
C GLN A 215 -6.49 0.54 2.63
N VAL A 216 -7.55 -0.22 2.93
CA VAL A 216 -8.90 0.07 2.43
C VAL A 216 -9.42 1.42 2.91
N ILE A 217 -9.19 1.76 4.19
CA ILE A 217 -9.54 3.08 4.73
C ILE A 217 -8.74 4.20 4.04
N SER A 218 -7.44 3.99 3.79
CA SER A 218 -6.59 4.94 3.07
C SER A 218 -7.13 5.23 1.66
N VAL A 219 -7.49 4.20 0.89
CA VAL A 219 -8.12 4.36 -0.43
C VAL A 219 -9.43 5.13 -0.32
N ARG A 220 -10.26 4.77 0.66
CA ARG A 220 -11.56 5.39 0.90
C ARG A 220 -11.44 6.89 1.19
N GLU A 221 -10.55 7.28 2.10
CA GLU A 221 -10.36 8.68 2.49
C GLU A 221 -9.69 9.53 1.40
N THR A 222 -8.84 8.92 0.58
CA THR A 222 -8.14 9.62 -0.51
C THR A 222 -9.08 9.92 -1.69
N HIS A 223 -9.97 8.98 -2.03
CA HIS A 223 -10.88 9.11 -3.18
C HIS A 223 -12.32 9.48 -2.81
N GLY A 224 -12.66 9.52 -1.52
CA GLY A 224 -14.01 9.83 -1.03
C GLY A 224 -15.04 8.73 -1.33
N PHE A 225 -14.60 7.49 -1.57
CA PHE A 225 -15.49 6.38 -1.90
C PHE A 225 -16.29 5.87 -0.71
N THR A 226 -17.32 5.09 -1.00
CA THR A 226 -17.98 4.24 0.00
C THR A 226 -17.06 3.05 0.35
N THR A 227 -17.16 2.53 1.57
CA THR A 227 -16.28 1.43 2.05
C THR A 227 -16.31 0.21 1.13
N GLY A 228 -17.47 -0.11 0.53
CA GLY A 228 -17.60 -1.23 -0.42
C GLY A 228 -16.86 -1.01 -1.75
N ARG A 229 -16.91 0.20 -2.32
CA ARG A 229 -16.19 0.52 -3.58
C ARG A 229 -14.68 0.58 -3.35
N ALA A 230 -14.24 1.12 -2.23
CA ALA A 230 -12.82 1.14 -1.85
C ALA A 230 -12.27 -0.28 -1.63
N ALA A 231 -13.02 -1.14 -0.95
CA ALA A 231 -12.65 -2.54 -0.77
C ALA A 231 -12.55 -3.27 -2.11
N LEU A 232 -13.51 -3.07 -3.02
CA LEU A 232 -13.49 -3.69 -4.33
C LEU A 232 -12.30 -3.22 -5.17
N ALA A 233 -11.98 -1.93 -5.15
CA ALA A 233 -10.78 -1.39 -5.82
C ALA A 233 -9.48 -2.04 -5.29
N TYR A 234 -9.38 -2.18 -3.97
CA TYR A 234 -8.21 -2.79 -3.32
C TYR A 234 -8.09 -4.29 -3.61
N PHE A 235 -9.19 -5.04 -3.49
CA PHE A 235 -9.20 -6.50 -3.67
C PHE A 235 -9.24 -6.95 -5.13
N ALA A 236 -9.65 -6.09 -6.07
CA ALA A 236 -9.69 -6.42 -7.49
C ALA A 236 -8.32 -6.91 -7.99
N LEU A 237 -7.22 -6.30 -7.54
CA LEU A 237 -5.88 -6.68 -7.98
C LEU A 237 -5.43 -8.07 -7.49
N PRO A 238 -5.41 -8.38 -6.17
CA PRO A 238 -5.05 -9.72 -5.72
C PRO A 238 -6.00 -10.78 -6.27
N LEU A 239 -7.28 -10.45 -6.50
CA LEU A 239 -8.23 -11.38 -7.12
C LEU A 239 -7.86 -11.69 -8.58
N VAL A 240 -7.55 -10.67 -9.39
CA VAL A 240 -7.09 -10.86 -10.77
C VAL A 240 -5.75 -11.59 -10.81
N GLY A 241 -4.79 -11.23 -9.95
CA GLY A 241 -3.52 -11.91 -9.83
C GLY A 241 -3.67 -13.39 -9.45
N LEU A 242 -4.53 -13.69 -8.47
CA LEU A 242 -4.89 -15.06 -8.09
C LEU A 242 -5.50 -15.81 -9.27
N ALA A 243 -6.44 -15.19 -10.01
CA ALA A 243 -7.04 -15.80 -11.18
C ALA A 243 -6.01 -16.11 -12.28
N VAL A 244 -5.07 -15.20 -12.55
CA VAL A 244 -3.98 -15.42 -13.52
C VAL A 244 -3.05 -16.54 -13.07
N ILE A 245 -2.65 -16.57 -11.79
CA ILE A 245 -1.81 -17.64 -11.24
C ILE A 245 -2.54 -18.98 -11.34
N LEU A 246 -3.83 -19.03 -11.01
CA LEU A 246 -4.66 -20.23 -11.13
C LEU A 246 -4.69 -20.73 -12.58
N VAL A 247 -4.90 -19.83 -13.55
CA VAL A 247 -4.86 -20.17 -14.99
C VAL A 247 -3.48 -20.69 -15.39
N MET A 248 -2.40 -20.07 -14.91
CA MET A 248 -1.03 -20.51 -15.19
C MET A 248 -0.75 -21.91 -14.62
N ILE A 249 -1.22 -22.20 -13.40
CA ILE A 249 -1.10 -23.53 -12.79
C ILE A 249 -1.91 -24.56 -13.60
N ILE A 250 -3.14 -24.25 -13.99
CA ILE A 250 -3.97 -25.13 -14.82
C ILE A 250 -3.27 -25.40 -16.15
N MET A 251 -2.73 -24.37 -16.81
CA MET A 251 -1.98 -24.50 -18.06
C MET A 251 -0.71 -25.35 -17.88
N LEU A 252 0.02 -25.17 -16.78
CA LEU A 252 1.19 -25.99 -16.48
C LEU A 252 0.80 -27.46 -16.27
N LEU A 253 -0.28 -27.72 -15.54
CA LEU A 253 -0.79 -29.07 -15.28
C LEU A 253 -1.27 -29.75 -16.56
N THR A 254 -1.94 -29.04 -17.47
CA THR A 254 -2.37 -29.62 -18.75
C THR A 254 -1.20 -29.96 -19.66
N VAL A 255 -0.14 -29.15 -19.65
CA VAL A 255 1.10 -29.41 -20.41
C VAL A 255 1.93 -30.53 -19.77
N ALA A 256 1.97 -30.62 -18.44
CA ALA A 256 2.72 -31.64 -17.71
C ALA A 256 2.00 -33.00 -17.66
N ALA A 257 0.67 -33.03 -17.69
CA ALA A 257 -0.14 -34.25 -17.65
C ALA A 257 0.32 -35.36 -18.61
N PRO A 258 0.61 -35.11 -19.91
CA PRO A 258 1.08 -36.15 -20.83
C PRO A 258 2.52 -36.63 -20.57
N LEU A 259 3.30 -35.94 -19.75
CA LEU A 259 4.68 -36.34 -19.40
C LEU A 259 4.71 -37.31 -18.22
N ILE A 260 3.69 -37.31 -17.35
CA ILE A 260 3.60 -38.17 -16.15
C ILE A 260 3.60 -39.67 -16.49
N PRO A 261 2.86 -40.17 -17.51
CA PRO A 261 2.85 -41.60 -17.84
C PRO A 261 4.20 -42.14 -18.35
N ASN A 262 5.08 -41.28 -18.85
CA ASN A 262 6.38 -41.68 -19.40
C ASN A 262 7.48 -41.74 -18.32
N MET A 263 7.18 -41.32 -17.08
CA MET A 263 8.12 -41.31 -15.95
C MET A 263 7.79 -42.35 -14.86
N LEU A 264 6.71 -43.11 -15.04
CA LEU A 264 6.21 -44.17 -14.15
C LEU A 264 6.44 -45.53 -14.80
#